data_AF-A0A9W8JFQ4-F1
#
_entry.id   AF-A0A9W8JFQ4-F1
#
_cell.length_a   1.000
_cell.length_b   1.000
_cell.length_c   1.000
_cell.angle_alpha   90.00
_cell.angle_beta   90.00
_cell.angle_gamma   90.00
#
_symmetry.space_group_name_H-M   'P 1'
#
loop_
_entity.id
_entity.type
_entity.pdbx_description
1 polymer ?
#
loop_
_entity_poly.entity_id
_entity_poly.type
_entity_poly.pdbx_seq_one_letter_code
_entity_poly.pdbx_strand_id
1 'polypeptide(L)'
;MSNINPPRRPPRIRAPLRITNEGALFASLIVLPQNDPWWKELIEWLAYHHTWSISTVTSIAWVVIAFIFIVTNSFTGDLASDFNPDGQGVGSLWLWLLPIVIGWLQISPKCDEDRVRSAVKKANEIAYAATDTHPVLAKELTEERAIYLASGEEDEVLRCDEMVTAPIYNYARFLPWVQAVEKVSETFRVASERYHHHDSVDPMIGWITMGDRIRDSSSKPHDRNRVGNVSQVARYCQFDPHYRHADFRSKWGPNVFSRIAIASDLAFMLQWGTVGAAFIVVYYTPTTGEQYSFTFLLLVNTEGLTHRSAGLGCRSASYLLFGALSTIVWHLLLISSLLVHYVATSSPSSAYTGSRLLNLQRYDGGRSYPLRLSIARHFAIFLRRLAKLVATFNALWILAICLFQFGNFFDTCYCNSSVFGRGRGAYNVIELVASDVGPMKNAWVGGVCLAGGTAFLFVGFVNVFIEPTTSRKLRSGEY
;
A
#
# COMPACT_ATOMS: atom_id res chain seq x y z
N MET A 1 45.96 -0.25 -7.33
CA MET A 1 44.78 0.33 -8.00
C MET A 1 43.55 -0.31 -7.41
N SER A 2 42.83 0.47 -6.61
CA SER A 2 41.67 0.06 -5.81
C SER A 2 40.46 -0.21 -6.69
N ASN A 3 39.98 -1.46 -6.69
CA ASN A 3 38.63 -1.82 -7.13
C ASN A 3 37.63 -1.27 -6.10
N ILE A 4 37.13 -0.07 -6.36
CA ILE A 4 36.01 0.49 -5.60
C ILE A 4 34.76 -0.21 -6.11
N ASN A 5 34.29 -1.21 -5.36
CA ASN A 5 32.94 -1.74 -5.53
C ASN A 5 31.94 -0.57 -5.44
N PRO A 6 30.99 -0.44 -6.38
CA PRO A 6 29.95 0.57 -6.25
C PRO A 6 29.17 0.35 -4.95
N PRO A 7 28.69 1.42 -4.30
CA PRO A 7 27.98 1.31 -3.03
C PRO A 7 26.77 0.39 -3.20
N ARG A 8 26.67 -0.62 -2.32
CA ARG A 8 25.46 -1.45 -2.17
C ARG A 8 24.30 -0.52 -1.92
N ARG A 9 23.39 -0.42 -2.90
CA ARG A 9 22.17 0.39 -2.78
C ARG A 9 21.31 -0.20 -1.66
N PRO A 10 20.60 0.63 -0.87
CA PRO A 10 19.74 0.14 0.20
C PRO A 10 18.65 -0.80 -0.37
N PRO A 11 18.21 -1.79 0.41
CA PRO A 11 17.17 -2.74 0.00
C PRO A 11 15.89 -1.96 -0.35
N ARG A 12 15.30 -2.29 -1.49
CA ARG A 12 14.12 -1.59 -2.02
C ARG A 12 12.88 -2.44 -1.82
N ILE A 13 11.70 -1.87 -1.61
CA ILE A 13 10.58 -2.61 -0.98
C ILE A 13 9.40 -2.83 -1.94
N ARG A 14 9.59 -2.54 -3.23
CA ARG A 14 8.76 -3.05 -4.33
C ARG A 14 9.41 -2.67 -5.65
N ALA A 15 9.83 -3.66 -6.40
CA ALA A 15 10.45 -3.44 -7.69
C ALA A 15 9.37 -3.13 -8.75
N PRO A 16 9.60 -2.21 -9.70
CA PRO A 16 8.61 -1.81 -10.71
C PRO A 16 8.44 -2.93 -11.74
N LEU A 17 7.63 -3.92 -11.39
CA LEU A 17 7.30 -5.06 -12.23
C LEU A 17 6.59 -4.59 -13.51
N ARG A 18 7.09 -5.05 -14.65
CA ARG A 18 6.53 -4.79 -15.97
C ARG A 18 6.43 -6.08 -16.76
N ILE A 19 5.46 -6.08 -17.66
CA ILE A 19 5.14 -7.20 -18.52
C ILE A 19 5.21 -6.70 -19.95
N THR A 20 5.97 -7.39 -20.79
CA THR A 20 6.00 -7.17 -22.23
C THR A 20 5.35 -8.33 -22.94
N ASN A 21 4.49 -8.04 -23.93
CA ASN A 21 3.93 -9.06 -24.80
C ASN A 21 4.59 -9.05 -26.19
N GLU A 22 5.73 -8.36 -26.32
CA GLU A 22 6.51 -8.34 -27.55
C GLU A 22 6.93 -9.76 -27.93
N GLY A 23 6.88 -10.08 -29.23
CA GLY A 23 7.23 -11.40 -29.75
C GLY A 23 6.46 -12.59 -29.15
N ALA A 24 5.27 -12.37 -28.57
CA ALA A 24 4.53 -13.38 -27.82
C ALA A 24 5.31 -13.97 -26.63
N LEU A 25 6.31 -13.26 -26.09
CA LEU A 25 7.13 -13.72 -24.97
C LEU A 25 6.28 -14.03 -23.73
N PHE A 26 5.35 -13.13 -23.39
CA PHE A 26 4.47 -13.34 -22.25
C PHE A 26 3.47 -14.47 -22.47
N ALA A 27 2.85 -14.55 -23.65
CA ALA A 27 1.97 -15.67 -24.01
C ALA A 27 2.72 -17.02 -23.97
N SER A 28 3.98 -17.04 -24.44
CA SER A 28 4.87 -18.21 -24.39
C SER A 28 5.16 -18.62 -22.95
N LEU A 29 5.43 -17.65 -22.07
CA LEU A 29 5.70 -17.89 -20.65
C LEU A 29 4.52 -18.57 -19.92
N ILE A 30 3.29 -18.24 -20.32
CA ILE A 30 2.07 -18.76 -19.72
C ILE A 30 1.73 -20.14 -20.27
N VAL A 31 1.81 -20.30 -21.59
CA VAL A 31 1.21 -21.45 -22.28
C VAL A 31 2.19 -22.60 -22.45
N LEU A 32 3.45 -22.34 -22.82
CA LEU A 32 4.38 -23.41 -23.18
C LEU A 32 4.70 -24.32 -21.98
N PRO A 33 4.72 -25.65 -22.16
CA PRO A 33 5.02 -26.58 -21.08
C PRO A 33 6.46 -26.47 -20.57
N GLN A 34 7.40 -26.03 -21.42
CA GLN A 34 8.81 -25.80 -21.04
C GLN A 34 8.96 -24.70 -19.98
N ASN A 35 7.96 -23.85 -19.80
CA ASN A 35 7.96 -22.76 -18.82
C ASN A 35 7.34 -23.15 -17.47
N ASP A 36 6.87 -24.39 -17.28
CA ASP A 36 6.38 -24.83 -15.98
C ASP A 36 7.47 -24.75 -14.86
N PRO A 37 8.73 -25.14 -15.13
CA PRO A 37 9.83 -24.94 -14.18
C PRO A 37 10.08 -23.46 -13.85
N TRP A 38 9.85 -22.53 -14.79
CA TRP A 38 10.01 -21.09 -14.54
C TRP A 38 9.11 -20.61 -13.40
N TRP A 39 7.84 -21.03 -13.40
CA TRP A 39 6.88 -20.65 -12.35
C TRP A 39 7.23 -21.29 -11.01
N LYS A 40 7.68 -22.55 -11.03
CA LYS A 40 8.14 -23.25 -9.83
C LYS A 40 9.36 -22.56 -9.20
N GLU A 41 10.37 -22.26 -10.02
CA GLU A 41 11.59 -21.57 -9.61
C GLU A 41 11.26 -20.20 -9.01
N LEU A 42 10.38 -19.43 -9.67
CA LEU A 42 9.95 -18.13 -9.17
C LEU A 42 9.26 -18.25 -7.80
N ILE A 43 8.37 -19.22 -7.62
CA ILE A 43 7.68 -19.45 -6.34
C ILE A 43 8.67 -19.84 -5.26
N GLU A 44 9.64 -20.71 -5.57
CA GLU A 44 10.65 -21.18 -4.62
C GLU A 44 11.56 -20.03 -4.15
N TRP A 45 12.06 -19.19 -5.06
CA TRP A 45 12.89 -18.04 -4.69
C TRP A 45 12.12 -16.91 -3.99
N LEU A 46 10.80 -16.83 -4.19
CA LEU A 46 9.92 -15.89 -3.49
C LEU A 46 9.38 -16.44 -2.17
N ALA A 47 9.45 -17.76 -1.95
CA ALA A 47 8.98 -18.42 -0.73
C ALA A 47 9.88 -18.05 0.45
N TYR A 48 9.43 -17.07 1.23
CA TYR A 48 10.13 -16.64 2.43
C TYR A 48 9.45 -17.16 3.69
N HIS A 49 10.26 -17.63 4.65
CA HIS A 49 9.82 -17.95 6.01
C HIS A 49 10.09 -16.75 6.91
N HIS A 50 9.06 -16.33 7.63
CA HIS A 50 9.10 -15.13 8.44
C HIS A 50 10.07 -15.29 9.62
N THR A 51 11.15 -14.51 9.64
CA THR A 51 12.06 -14.48 10.80
C THR A 51 12.05 -13.09 11.41
N TRP A 52 11.27 -12.89 12.48
CA TRP A 52 11.39 -11.70 13.32
C TRP A 52 12.74 -11.74 14.04
N SER A 53 13.47 -10.62 14.03
CA SER A 53 14.66 -10.53 14.86
C SER A 53 14.24 -10.40 16.33
N ILE A 54 14.97 -11.05 17.24
CA ILE A 54 14.68 -10.98 18.68
C ILE A 54 14.64 -9.51 19.15
N SER A 55 15.56 -8.67 18.66
CA SER A 55 15.61 -7.24 18.99
C SER A 55 14.36 -6.48 18.56
N THR A 56 13.78 -6.84 17.41
CA THR A 56 12.51 -6.26 16.95
C THR A 56 11.38 -6.65 17.90
N VAL A 57 11.28 -7.93 18.28
CA VAL A 57 10.24 -8.42 19.20
C VAL A 57 10.36 -7.75 20.56
N THR A 58 11.57 -7.68 21.13
CA THR A 58 11.79 -7.05 22.43
C THR A 58 11.46 -5.56 22.41
N SER A 59 11.79 -4.86 21.33
CA SER A 59 11.46 -3.43 21.19
C SER A 59 9.95 -3.18 21.14
N ILE A 60 9.21 -4.00 20.37
CA ILE A 60 7.74 -3.91 20.32
C ILE A 60 7.13 -4.24 21.68
N ALA A 61 7.60 -5.30 22.34
CA ALA A 61 7.13 -5.68 23.67
C ALA A 61 7.36 -4.57 24.70
N TRP A 62 8.51 -3.90 24.66
CA TRP A 62 8.81 -2.78 25.56
C TRP A 62 7.84 -1.61 25.37
N VAL A 63 7.50 -1.25 24.13
CA VAL A 63 6.52 -0.19 23.85
C VAL A 63 5.13 -0.55 24.39
N VAL A 64 4.71 -1.81 24.24
CA VAL A 64 3.43 -2.29 24.78
C VAL A 64 3.42 -2.23 26.31
N ILE A 65 4.49 -2.70 26.96
CA ILE A 65 4.63 -2.67 28.43
C ILE A 65 4.62 -1.23 28.95
N ALA A 66 5.38 -0.33 28.31
CA ALA A 66 5.41 1.09 28.68
C ALA A 66 4.02 1.73 28.55
N PHE A 67 3.27 1.41 27.49
CA PHE A 67 1.91 1.91 27.32
C PHE A 67 0.97 1.38 28.40
N ILE A 68 1.06 0.08 28.76
CA ILE A 68 0.27 -0.49 29.86
C ILE A 68 0.59 0.20 31.19
N PHE A 69 1.86 0.52 31.46
CA PHE A 69 2.23 1.26 32.66
C PHE A 69 1.68 2.69 32.67
N ILE A 70 1.69 3.39 31.54
CA ILE A 70 1.06 4.72 31.41
C ILE A 70 -0.44 4.65 31.75
N VAL A 71 -1.13 3.66 31.19
CA VAL A 71 -2.56 3.44 31.45
C VAL A 71 -2.78 3.07 32.92
N THR A 72 -2.00 2.15 33.48
CA THR A 72 -2.17 1.69 34.87
C THR A 72 -1.92 2.83 35.86
N ASN A 73 -0.82 3.58 35.70
CA ASN A 73 -0.49 4.71 36.55
C ASN A 73 -1.62 5.76 36.58
N SER A 74 -2.28 5.98 35.44
CA SER A 74 -3.41 6.90 35.36
C SER A 74 -4.67 6.45 36.14
N PHE A 75 -4.82 5.15 36.42
CA PHE A 75 -5.95 4.59 37.16
C PHE A 75 -5.66 4.32 38.63
N THR A 76 -4.39 4.14 39.01
CA THR A 76 -3.97 3.82 40.39
C THR A 76 -3.44 5.01 41.18
N GLY A 77 -3.05 6.11 40.53
CA GLY A 77 -2.59 7.34 41.18
C GLY A 77 -3.72 8.28 41.61
N ASP A 78 -3.43 9.22 42.52
CA ASP A 78 -4.37 10.28 42.91
C ASP A 78 -4.47 11.30 41.77
N LEU A 79 -5.52 11.16 40.94
CA LEU A 79 -5.64 11.87 39.65
C LEU A 79 -5.59 13.40 39.78
N ALA A 80 -5.88 13.98 40.95
CA ALA A 80 -5.85 15.43 41.13
C ALA A 80 -4.41 16.00 41.19
N SER A 81 -3.43 15.22 41.65
CA SER A 81 -2.03 15.66 41.75
C SER A 81 -1.13 15.15 40.61
N ASP A 82 -1.49 14.02 39.98
CA ASP A 82 -0.64 13.33 38.99
C ASP A 82 -1.12 13.46 37.54
N PHE A 83 -2.16 14.25 37.26
CA PHE A 83 -2.61 14.45 35.87
C PHE A 83 -1.62 15.34 35.11
N ASN A 84 -0.62 14.71 34.49
CA ASN A 84 0.26 15.34 33.52
C ASN A 84 -0.28 15.06 32.10
N PRO A 85 -1.09 15.97 31.51
CA PRO A 85 -1.60 15.80 30.15
C PRO A 85 -0.49 15.71 29.10
N ASP A 86 0.74 16.12 29.44
CA ASP A 86 1.83 16.18 28.49
C ASP A 86 2.37 14.82 28.06
N GLY A 87 2.55 13.89 29.00
CA GLY A 87 2.98 12.53 28.65
C GLY A 87 1.88 11.71 27.97
N GLN A 88 0.63 11.94 28.37
CA GLN A 88 -0.54 11.15 28.01
C GLN A 88 -1.01 11.38 26.56
N GLY A 89 -1.07 12.65 26.13
CA GLY A 89 -1.43 13.01 24.76
C GLY A 89 -0.38 12.53 23.74
N VAL A 90 0.90 12.70 24.06
CA VAL A 90 2.03 12.26 23.21
C VAL A 90 2.04 10.74 23.06
N GLY A 91 1.86 9.99 24.16
CA GLY A 91 1.80 8.52 24.10
C GLY A 91 0.69 8.02 23.17
N SER A 92 -0.49 8.63 23.25
CA SER A 92 -1.64 8.30 22.39
C SER A 92 -1.39 8.66 20.92
N LEU A 93 -0.75 9.81 20.68
CA LEU A 93 -0.39 10.29 19.35
C LEU A 93 0.59 9.35 18.64
N TRP A 94 1.53 8.73 19.34
CA TRP A 94 2.56 7.89 18.72
C TRP A 94 2.17 6.41 18.62
N LEU A 95 1.02 6.00 19.17
CA LEU A 95 0.54 4.62 19.12
C LEU A 95 0.41 4.07 17.70
N TRP A 96 0.17 4.91 16.68
CA TRP A 96 0.04 4.45 15.29
C TRP A 96 1.35 3.90 14.72
N LEU A 97 2.51 4.25 15.30
CA LEU A 97 3.79 3.69 14.86
C LEU A 97 3.83 2.17 15.05
N LEU A 98 3.26 1.65 16.13
CA LEU A 98 3.26 0.22 16.43
C LEU A 98 2.57 -0.62 15.34
N PRO A 99 1.30 -0.38 14.95
CA PRO A 99 0.65 -1.09 13.86
C PRO A 99 1.36 -0.91 12.51
N ILE A 100 1.88 0.29 12.22
CA ILE A 100 2.62 0.54 10.97
C ILE A 100 3.93 -0.24 10.95
N VAL A 101 4.70 -0.26 12.03
CA VAL A 101 5.95 -1.02 12.13
C VAL A 101 5.68 -2.52 12.06
N ILE A 102 4.66 -3.03 12.77
CA ILE A 102 4.27 -4.45 12.69
C ILE A 102 3.89 -4.82 11.25
N GLY A 103 2.99 -4.06 10.62
CA GLY A 103 2.58 -4.33 9.24
C GLY A 103 3.74 -4.21 8.26
N TRP A 104 4.63 -3.24 8.47
CA TRP A 104 5.85 -3.11 7.67
C TRP A 104 6.77 -4.31 7.83
N LEU A 105 7.01 -4.78 9.05
CA LEU A 105 7.85 -5.96 9.29
C LEU A 105 7.24 -7.23 8.71
N GLN A 106 5.92 -7.34 8.66
CA GLN A 106 5.23 -8.48 8.07
C GLN A 106 5.28 -8.48 6.52
N ILE A 107 5.20 -7.30 5.90
CA ILE A 107 5.11 -7.14 4.44
C ILE A 107 6.49 -6.93 3.80
N SER A 108 7.36 -6.13 4.41
CA SER A 108 8.65 -5.71 3.84
C SER A 108 9.54 -6.90 3.45
N PRO A 109 9.71 -7.95 4.27
CA PRO A 109 10.51 -9.10 3.89
C PRO A 109 9.92 -9.84 2.69
N LYS A 110 8.63 -9.75 2.38
CA LYS A 110 8.03 -10.37 1.18
C LYS A 110 8.29 -9.56 -0.10
N CYS A 111 8.60 -8.27 0.04
CA CYS A 111 8.74 -7.34 -1.09
C CYS A 111 10.16 -6.77 -1.28
N ASP A 112 11.17 -7.40 -0.67
CA ASP A 112 12.58 -6.99 -0.86
C ASP A 112 12.99 -7.07 -2.35
N GLU A 113 13.46 -5.95 -2.90
CA GLU A 113 13.75 -5.75 -4.31
C GLU A 113 14.97 -6.51 -4.71
N ASP A 114 16.01 -6.57 -3.87
CA ASP A 114 17.20 -7.32 -4.23
C ASP A 114 16.84 -8.80 -4.38
N ARG A 115 16.04 -9.33 -3.45
CA ARG A 115 15.49 -10.67 -3.59
C ARG A 115 14.57 -10.83 -4.80
N VAL A 116 13.58 -9.95 -4.99
CA VAL A 116 12.63 -10.04 -6.12
C VAL A 116 13.37 -9.92 -7.45
N ARG A 117 14.38 -9.05 -7.53
CA ARG A 117 15.24 -8.87 -8.70
C ARG A 117 16.08 -10.10 -8.97
N SER A 118 16.71 -10.67 -7.95
CA SER A 118 17.47 -11.91 -8.08
C SER A 118 16.57 -13.08 -8.47
N ALA A 119 15.38 -13.19 -7.89
CA ALA A 119 14.41 -14.24 -8.19
C ALA A 119 13.92 -14.14 -9.65
N VAL A 120 13.48 -12.96 -10.08
CA VAL A 120 13.04 -12.71 -11.47
C VAL A 120 14.19 -12.92 -12.46
N LYS A 121 15.41 -12.46 -12.14
CA LYS A 121 16.58 -12.66 -12.99
C LYS A 121 16.88 -14.14 -13.18
N LYS A 122 16.93 -14.91 -12.09
CA LYS A 122 17.19 -16.36 -12.14
C LYS A 122 16.11 -17.11 -12.91
N ALA A 123 14.83 -16.85 -12.63
CA ALA A 123 13.73 -17.47 -13.37
C ALA A 123 13.85 -17.16 -14.88
N ASN A 124 14.15 -15.91 -15.24
CA ASN A 124 14.34 -15.51 -16.63
C ASN A 124 15.50 -16.19 -17.38
N GLU A 125 16.41 -16.91 -16.70
CA GLU A 125 17.49 -17.67 -17.35
C GLU A 125 16.99 -18.98 -18.00
N ILE A 126 15.84 -19.49 -17.56
CA ILE A 126 15.21 -20.74 -18.01
C ILE A 126 13.91 -20.51 -18.79
N ALA A 127 13.59 -19.27 -19.15
CA ALA A 127 12.39 -18.94 -19.92
C ALA A 127 12.53 -19.35 -21.39
N TYR A 128 11.48 -19.94 -21.95
CA TYR A 128 11.33 -20.32 -23.36
C TYR A 128 10.33 -19.41 -24.08
N ALA A 129 10.64 -19.09 -25.34
CA ALA A 129 9.80 -18.35 -26.27
C ALA A 129 9.37 -19.27 -27.42
N ALA A 130 8.13 -19.12 -27.89
CA ALA A 130 7.68 -19.79 -29.10
C ALA A 130 8.43 -19.22 -30.32
N THR A 131 8.72 -20.06 -31.30
CA THR A 131 9.17 -19.65 -32.64
C THR A 131 8.31 -20.35 -33.69
N ASP A 132 8.53 -20.07 -34.98
CA ASP A 132 7.77 -20.72 -36.06
C ASP A 132 8.05 -22.23 -36.18
N THR A 133 9.16 -22.71 -35.62
CA THR A 133 9.57 -24.12 -35.73
C THR A 133 9.50 -24.85 -34.39
N HIS A 134 10.17 -24.34 -33.36
CA HIS A 134 10.24 -24.97 -32.04
C HIS A 134 10.47 -23.94 -30.93
N PRO A 135 10.05 -24.20 -29.69
CA PRO A 135 10.39 -23.33 -28.57
C PRO A 135 11.91 -23.23 -28.36
N VAL A 136 12.42 -22.01 -28.20
CA VAL A 136 13.85 -21.70 -27.98
C VAL A 136 13.99 -20.89 -26.68
N LEU A 137 15.16 -20.92 -26.04
CA LEU A 137 15.44 -20.12 -24.86
C LEU A 137 15.32 -18.63 -25.19
N ALA A 138 14.54 -17.89 -24.39
CA ALA A 138 14.25 -16.48 -24.62
C ALA A 138 15.52 -15.61 -24.63
N LYS A 139 16.53 -15.98 -23.84
CA LYS A 139 17.84 -15.29 -23.78
C LYS A 139 18.66 -15.37 -25.07
N GLU A 140 18.39 -16.37 -25.90
CA GLU A 140 19.08 -16.56 -27.19
C GLU A 140 18.41 -15.76 -28.31
N LEU A 141 17.13 -15.42 -28.13
CA LEU A 141 16.31 -14.71 -29.11
C LEU A 141 16.35 -13.19 -28.94
N THR A 142 16.31 -12.72 -27.69
CA THR A 142 16.20 -11.29 -27.37
C THR A 142 16.82 -10.99 -26.00
N GLU A 143 17.17 -9.73 -25.76
CA GLU A 143 17.52 -9.24 -24.41
C GLU A 143 16.28 -8.94 -23.56
N GLU A 144 15.11 -8.82 -24.18
CA GLU A 144 13.86 -8.58 -23.48
C GLU A 144 13.36 -9.82 -22.75
N ARG A 145 12.62 -9.61 -21.65
CA ARG A 145 12.04 -10.69 -20.85
C ARG A 145 10.57 -10.41 -20.62
N ALA A 146 9.74 -11.45 -20.74
CA ALA A 146 8.29 -11.36 -20.56
C ALA A 146 7.88 -10.65 -19.27
N ILE A 147 8.56 -10.96 -18.16
CA ILE A 147 8.40 -10.31 -16.86
C ILE A 147 9.75 -9.74 -16.44
N TYR A 148 9.81 -8.42 -16.22
CA TYR A 148 11.05 -7.73 -15.87
C TYR A 148 10.80 -6.58 -14.89
N LEU A 149 11.89 -6.07 -14.33
CA LEU A 149 11.87 -4.92 -13.44
C LEU A 149 12.41 -3.72 -14.21
N ALA A 150 11.56 -2.74 -14.47
CA ALA A 150 11.95 -1.56 -15.25
C ALA A 150 13.12 -0.82 -14.57
N SER A 151 14.23 -0.65 -15.29
CA SER A 151 15.33 0.21 -14.89
C SER A 151 15.35 1.47 -15.76
N GLY A 152 14.97 2.60 -15.18
CA GLY A 152 15.47 3.94 -15.54
C GLY A 152 15.14 4.59 -16.89
N GLU A 153 14.78 3.87 -17.97
CA GLU A 153 14.90 4.48 -19.31
C GLU A 153 13.63 5.14 -19.90
N GLU A 154 12.42 4.86 -19.41
CA GLU A 154 11.19 5.45 -19.98
C GLU A 154 10.47 6.42 -19.01
N ASP A 155 10.35 7.68 -19.43
CA ASP A 155 9.61 8.76 -18.74
C ASP A 155 10.04 8.99 -17.29
N GLU A 156 11.36 9.10 -17.09
CA GLU A 156 12.06 9.22 -15.81
C GLU A 156 11.42 10.23 -14.85
N VAL A 157 10.99 11.40 -15.36
CA VAL A 157 10.38 12.44 -14.52
C VAL A 157 9.03 12.01 -13.98
N LEU A 158 8.15 11.39 -14.78
CA LEU A 158 6.80 11.04 -14.34
C LEU A 158 6.81 9.88 -13.34
N ARG A 159 7.77 8.95 -13.51
CA ARG A 159 7.81 7.67 -12.78
C ARG A 159 8.98 7.54 -11.81
N CYS A 160 9.73 8.62 -11.55
CA CYS A 160 10.87 8.62 -10.63
C CYS A 160 10.55 8.05 -9.24
N ASP A 161 9.34 8.30 -8.75
CA ASP A 161 8.89 7.88 -7.43
C ASP A 161 8.72 6.36 -7.31
N GLU A 162 8.50 5.64 -8.42
CA GLU A 162 8.46 4.17 -8.41
C GLU A 162 9.83 3.58 -8.01
N MET A 163 10.92 4.31 -8.28
CA MET A 163 12.29 3.86 -8.04
C MET A 163 12.77 4.11 -6.60
N VAL A 164 12.03 4.88 -5.79
CA VAL A 164 12.47 5.28 -4.44
C VAL A 164 11.84 4.42 -3.36
N THR A 165 12.65 3.85 -2.48
CA THR A 165 12.26 2.74 -1.60
C THR A 165 11.43 3.13 -0.40
N ALA A 166 11.55 4.40 0.05
CA ALA A 166 10.95 4.84 1.29
C ALA A 166 9.41 4.71 1.28
N PRO A 167 8.77 4.40 2.43
CA PRO A 167 7.34 4.10 2.51
C PRO A 167 6.44 5.16 1.87
N ILE A 168 6.81 6.43 1.98
CA ILE A 168 6.08 7.57 1.40
C ILE A 168 5.91 7.49 -0.12
N TYR A 169 6.76 6.73 -0.83
CA TYR A 169 6.70 6.58 -2.29
C TYR A 169 5.83 5.41 -2.76
N ASN A 170 5.27 4.62 -1.83
CA ASN A 170 4.45 3.45 -2.19
C ASN A 170 3.20 3.78 -3.03
N TYR A 171 2.69 5.01 -2.93
CA TYR A 171 1.57 5.48 -3.75
C TYR A 171 1.83 5.34 -5.26
N ALA A 172 3.09 5.47 -5.70
CA ALA A 172 3.46 5.43 -7.11
C ALA A 172 3.43 4.00 -7.69
N ARG A 173 3.51 2.96 -6.85
CA ARG A 173 3.69 1.57 -7.29
C ARG A 173 2.41 0.76 -7.33
N PHE A 174 1.38 1.17 -6.59
CA PHE A 174 0.16 0.39 -6.43
C PHE A 174 -0.53 0.12 -7.77
N LEU A 175 -0.83 1.16 -8.55
CA LEU A 175 -1.56 1.02 -9.80
C LEU A 175 -0.77 0.25 -10.88
N PRO A 176 0.52 0.56 -11.14
CA PRO A 176 1.34 -0.26 -12.04
C PRO A 176 1.42 -1.73 -11.65
N TRP A 177 1.52 -2.01 -10.35
CA TRP A 177 1.55 -3.39 -9.84
C TRP A 177 0.22 -4.10 -10.09
N VAL A 178 -0.92 -3.44 -9.83
CA VAL A 178 -2.23 -4.01 -10.12
C VAL A 178 -2.38 -4.30 -11.61
N GLN A 179 -1.96 -3.40 -12.50
CA GLN A 179 -2.00 -3.66 -13.94
C GLN A 179 -1.22 -4.91 -14.34
N ALA A 180 -0.01 -5.07 -13.79
CA ALA A 180 0.80 -6.24 -14.08
C ALA A 180 0.10 -7.53 -13.60
N VAL A 181 -0.37 -7.55 -12.36
CA VAL A 181 -1.04 -8.73 -11.79
C VAL A 181 -2.34 -9.07 -12.52
N GLU A 182 -3.15 -8.07 -12.84
CA GLU A 182 -4.41 -8.27 -13.57
C GLU A 182 -4.13 -8.76 -15.00
N LYS A 183 -3.06 -8.29 -15.64
CA LYS A 183 -2.65 -8.81 -16.95
C LYS A 183 -2.24 -10.28 -16.87
N VAL A 184 -1.50 -10.69 -15.84
CA VAL A 184 -1.14 -12.11 -15.62
C VAL A 184 -2.35 -12.96 -15.35
N SER A 185 -3.17 -12.54 -14.38
CA SER A 185 -4.41 -13.22 -13.99
C SER A 185 -5.33 -13.41 -15.19
N GLU A 186 -5.51 -12.38 -16.00
CA GLU A 186 -6.39 -12.45 -17.16
C GLU A 186 -5.87 -13.39 -18.24
N THR A 187 -4.57 -13.37 -18.53
CA THR A 187 -3.99 -14.27 -19.53
C THR A 187 -4.04 -15.73 -19.07
N PHE A 188 -3.82 -16.02 -17.79
CA PHE A 188 -4.07 -17.35 -17.23
C PHE A 188 -5.54 -17.74 -17.29
N ARG A 189 -6.46 -16.82 -17.00
CA ARG A 189 -7.91 -17.08 -17.06
C ARG A 189 -8.33 -17.48 -18.47
N VAL A 190 -7.88 -16.73 -19.50
CA VAL A 190 -8.15 -17.06 -20.91
C VAL A 190 -7.57 -18.42 -21.28
N ALA A 191 -6.32 -18.69 -20.90
CA ALA A 191 -5.69 -19.98 -21.16
C ALA A 191 -6.42 -21.15 -20.48
N SER A 192 -6.93 -20.93 -19.27
CA SER A 192 -7.72 -21.91 -18.50
C SER A 192 -9.11 -22.12 -19.10
N GLU A 193 -9.75 -21.08 -19.61
CA GLU A 193 -11.07 -21.16 -20.27
C GLU A 193 -10.98 -22.01 -21.55
N ARG A 194 -9.96 -21.76 -22.39
CA ARG A 194 -9.67 -22.59 -23.58
C ARG A 194 -9.34 -24.04 -23.23
N TYR A 195 -8.63 -24.25 -22.12
CA TYR A 195 -8.40 -25.59 -21.59
C TYR A 195 -9.73 -26.31 -21.28
N HIS A 196 -10.69 -25.62 -20.65
CA HIS A 196 -12.01 -26.20 -20.34
C HIS A 196 -12.87 -26.46 -21.57
N HIS A 197 -12.68 -25.69 -22.65
CA HIS A 197 -13.35 -25.91 -23.93
C HIS A 197 -12.68 -26.98 -24.78
N HIS A 198 -11.58 -27.56 -24.30
CA HIS A 198 -10.80 -28.55 -25.03
C HIS A 198 -10.19 -27.97 -26.32
N ASP A 199 -9.78 -26.72 -26.29
CA ASP A 199 -9.10 -26.06 -27.40
C ASP A 199 -7.58 -26.22 -27.26
N SER A 200 -6.93 -26.81 -28.26
CA SER A 200 -5.48 -26.85 -28.37
C SER A 200 -4.91 -25.51 -28.86
N VAL A 201 -3.64 -25.24 -28.52
CA VAL A 201 -2.92 -24.04 -29.01
C VAL A 201 -2.75 -24.09 -30.52
N ASP A 202 -2.31 -25.23 -31.04
CA ASP A 202 -2.28 -25.51 -32.46
C ASP A 202 -3.61 -26.13 -32.91
N PRO A 203 -4.45 -25.42 -33.71
CA PRO A 203 -5.74 -25.93 -34.17
C PRO A 203 -5.64 -27.22 -35.01
N MET A 204 -4.45 -27.55 -35.54
CA MET A 204 -4.23 -28.80 -36.27
C MET A 204 -4.10 -30.01 -35.35
N ILE A 205 -3.82 -29.80 -34.06
CA ILE A 205 -3.72 -30.85 -33.06
C ILE A 205 -5.10 -31.05 -32.44
N GLY A 206 -5.73 -32.19 -32.67
CA GLY A 206 -6.97 -32.56 -31.94
C GLY A 206 -6.71 -32.65 -30.44
N TRP A 207 -7.70 -32.26 -29.63
CA TRP A 207 -7.54 -32.25 -28.18
C TRP A 207 -7.28 -33.65 -27.62
N ILE A 208 -6.13 -33.80 -26.96
CA ILE A 208 -5.75 -35.04 -26.30
C ILE A 208 -6.28 -35.00 -24.86
N THR A 209 -7.23 -35.89 -24.53
CA THR A 209 -7.80 -36.03 -23.18
C THR A 209 -6.91 -36.89 -22.27
N MET A 210 -7.02 -36.72 -20.95
CA MET A 210 -6.23 -37.46 -19.96
C MET A 210 -6.55 -38.96 -19.85
N GLY A 211 -7.55 -39.47 -20.58
CA GLY A 211 -7.98 -40.87 -20.53
C GLY A 211 -6.90 -41.88 -20.93
N ASP A 212 -5.81 -41.44 -21.57
CA ASP A 212 -4.70 -42.28 -22.01
C ASP A 212 -3.56 -42.42 -20.97
N ARG A 213 -3.67 -41.84 -19.76
CA ARG A 213 -2.71 -42.08 -18.67
C ARG A 213 -3.32 -42.92 -17.56
N ILE A 214 -3.00 -44.21 -17.59
CA ILE A 214 -2.95 -45.02 -16.38
C ILE A 214 -1.91 -44.35 -15.47
N ARG A 215 -2.37 -43.74 -14.37
CA ARG A 215 -1.58 -43.38 -13.18
C ARG A 215 -0.77 -42.06 -13.25
N ASP A 216 -1.45 -40.92 -13.27
CA ASP A 216 -0.99 -39.71 -12.57
C ASP A 216 -2.13 -38.71 -12.39
N SER A 217 -2.47 -38.41 -11.13
CA SER A 217 -3.61 -37.58 -10.72
C SER A 217 -3.35 -36.07 -10.82
N SER A 218 -2.58 -35.61 -11.82
CA SER A 218 -2.35 -34.18 -11.99
C SER A 218 -3.35 -33.59 -12.97
N SER A 219 -4.13 -32.60 -12.53
CA SER A 219 -5.09 -31.81 -13.32
C SER A 219 -4.42 -30.90 -14.39
N LYS A 220 -3.26 -31.30 -14.91
CA LYS A 220 -2.42 -30.54 -15.86
C LYS A 220 -2.78 -30.88 -17.32
N PRO A 221 -2.89 -29.90 -18.23
CA PRO A 221 -3.10 -30.17 -19.65
C PRO A 221 -1.97 -31.01 -20.26
N HIS A 222 -2.30 -31.87 -21.22
CA HIS A 222 -1.29 -32.60 -21.98
C HIS A 222 -0.36 -31.63 -22.72
N ASP A 223 0.95 -31.85 -22.62
CA ASP A 223 1.96 -30.89 -23.13
C ASP A 223 1.77 -30.59 -24.63
N ARG A 224 1.34 -31.58 -25.44
CA ARG A 224 1.02 -31.37 -26.86
C ARG A 224 -0.13 -30.39 -27.13
N ASN A 225 -1.08 -30.25 -26.21
CA ASN A 225 -2.18 -29.29 -26.39
C ASN A 225 -1.70 -27.84 -26.14
N ARG A 226 -0.50 -27.67 -25.57
CA ARG A 226 0.09 -26.39 -25.13
C ARG A 226 1.22 -25.88 -26.04
N VAL A 227 1.47 -26.54 -27.17
CA VAL A 227 2.55 -26.18 -28.10
C VAL A 227 1.96 -25.61 -29.38
N GLY A 228 2.62 -24.60 -29.94
CA GLY A 228 2.29 -24.00 -31.24
C GLY A 228 3.32 -22.95 -31.64
N ASN A 229 3.17 -22.40 -32.84
CA ASN A 229 4.01 -21.31 -33.34
C ASN A 229 3.71 -19.97 -32.63
N VAL A 230 4.52 -18.94 -32.89
CA VAL A 230 4.39 -17.60 -32.29
C VAL A 230 2.96 -17.06 -32.40
N SER A 231 2.36 -17.17 -33.59
CA SER A 231 1.02 -16.64 -33.86
C SER A 231 -0.09 -17.42 -33.14
N GLN A 232 0.06 -18.74 -33.04
CA GLN A 232 -0.87 -19.63 -32.35
C GLN A 232 -0.83 -19.40 -30.84
N VAL A 233 0.36 -19.33 -30.26
CA VAL A 233 0.56 -19.05 -28.83
C VAL A 233 0.05 -17.65 -28.47
N ALA A 234 0.35 -16.64 -29.31
CA ALA A 234 -0.18 -15.30 -29.13
C ALA A 234 -1.71 -15.28 -29.17
N ARG A 235 -2.31 -15.95 -30.16
CA ARG A 235 -3.76 -16.04 -30.33
C ARG A 235 -4.42 -16.80 -29.18
N TYR A 236 -3.78 -17.84 -28.64
CA TYR A 236 -4.30 -18.63 -27.53
C TYR A 236 -4.48 -17.79 -26.26
N CYS A 237 -3.58 -16.85 -26.03
CA CYS A 237 -3.61 -15.92 -24.90
C CYS A 237 -4.42 -14.64 -25.17
N GLN A 238 -4.91 -14.44 -26.40
CA GLN A 238 -5.74 -13.29 -26.74
C GLN A 238 -7.19 -13.53 -26.34
N PHE A 239 -7.79 -12.50 -25.76
CA PHE A 239 -9.20 -12.45 -25.45
C PHE A 239 -10.01 -12.36 -26.75
N ASP A 240 -10.98 -13.26 -26.94
CA ASP A 240 -11.90 -13.21 -28.07
C ASP A 240 -13.11 -12.32 -27.73
N PRO A 241 -13.32 -11.19 -28.44
CA PRO A 241 -14.44 -10.29 -28.18
C PRO A 241 -15.82 -10.92 -28.43
N HIS A 242 -15.91 -12.08 -29.09
CA HIS A 242 -17.17 -12.78 -29.32
C HIS A 242 -17.70 -13.57 -28.11
N TYR A 243 -16.88 -13.82 -27.09
CA TYR A 243 -17.34 -14.47 -25.84
C TYR A 243 -18.11 -13.45 -24.96
N ARG A 244 -19.43 -13.68 -24.87
CA ARG A 244 -20.50 -12.74 -24.49
C ARG A 244 -20.59 -12.39 -22.98
N HIS A 245 -19.51 -12.42 -22.21
CA HIS A 245 -19.52 -12.05 -20.79
C HIS A 245 -18.49 -10.97 -20.41
N ALA A 246 -18.00 -10.20 -21.39
CA ALA A 246 -17.17 -9.04 -21.10
C ALA A 246 -18.02 -7.89 -20.53
N ASP A 247 -18.28 -7.94 -19.22
CA ASP A 247 -18.45 -6.73 -18.43
C ASP A 247 -17.35 -5.75 -18.86
N PHE A 248 -17.71 -4.50 -19.15
CA PHE A 248 -16.80 -3.42 -19.48
C PHE A 248 -15.69 -3.32 -18.41
N ARG A 249 -14.60 -4.07 -18.57
CA ARG A 249 -13.53 -4.09 -17.59
C ARG A 249 -12.79 -2.77 -17.68
N SER A 250 -12.99 -1.98 -16.64
CA SER A 250 -12.35 -0.70 -16.41
C SER A 250 -10.84 -0.78 -16.64
N LYS A 251 -10.25 0.22 -17.32
CA LYS A 251 -8.79 0.38 -17.53
C LYS A 251 -7.97 0.42 -16.22
N TRP A 252 -8.67 0.45 -15.09
CA TRP A 252 -8.13 0.50 -13.74
C TRP A 252 -7.94 -0.89 -13.13
N GLY A 253 -8.61 -1.93 -13.65
CA GLY A 253 -8.64 -3.27 -13.07
C GLY A 253 -9.84 -3.50 -12.13
N PRO A 254 -10.22 -4.76 -11.87
CA PRO A 254 -11.34 -5.09 -10.98
C PRO A 254 -11.02 -4.70 -9.53
N ASN A 255 -12.02 -4.19 -8.81
CA ASN A 255 -11.99 -3.88 -7.37
C ASN A 255 -10.89 -2.90 -6.92
N VAL A 256 -10.22 -2.18 -7.82
CA VAL A 256 -9.14 -1.25 -7.45
C VAL A 256 -9.61 -0.14 -6.53
N PHE A 257 -10.74 0.49 -6.87
CA PHE A 257 -11.33 1.53 -6.03
C PHE A 257 -11.80 0.99 -4.68
N SER A 258 -12.31 -0.25 -4.62
CA SER A 258 -12.68 -0.90 -3.36
C SER A 258 -11.45 -1.16 -2.48
N ARG A 259 -10.35 -1.67 -3.07
CA ARG A 259 -9.07 -1.87 -2.35
C ARG A 259 -8.50 -0.55 -1.84
N ILE A 260 -8.55 0.51 -2.65
CA ILE A 260 -8.14 1.86 -2.24
C ILE A 260 -9.03 2.32 -1.08
N ALA A 261 -10.36 2.26 -1.21
CA ALA A 261 -11.29 2.70 -0.18
C ALA A 261 -11.04 2.00 1.16
N ILE A 262 -11.01 0.66 1.18
CA ILE A 262 -10.75 -0.12 2.41
C ILE A 262 -9.40 0.26 3.05
N ALA A 263 -8.33 0.37 2.24
CA ALA A 263 -7.02 0.76 2.75
C ALA A 263 -7.01 2.21 3.29
N SER A 264 -7.78 3.10 2.67
CA SER A 264 -7.93 4.51 3.08
C SER A 264 -8.70 4.60 4.40
N ASP A 265 -9.81 3.87 4.51
CA ASP A 265 -10.65 3.84 5.70
C ASP A 265 -9.86 3.32 6.90
N LEU A 266 -9.09 2.24 6.73
CA LEU A 266 -8.22 1.72 7.79
C LEU A 266 -7.11 2.70 8.17
N ALA A 267 -6.50 3.36 7.18
CA ALA A 267 -5.46 4.36 7.44
C ALA A 267 -6.02 5.59 8.16
N PHE A 268 -7.19 6.08 7.76
CA PHE A 268 -7.87 7.19 8.43
C PHE A 268 -8.36 6.84 9.81
N MET A 269 -8.93 5.64 9.98
CA MET A 269 -9.33 5.13 11.29
C MET A 269 -8.14 5.09 12.24
N LEU A 270 -6.99 4.60 11.79
CA LEU A 270 -5.77 4.58 12.61
C LEU A 270 -5.26 6.01 12.89
N GLN A 271 -5.10 6.84 11.84
CA GLN A 271 -4.57 8.20 11.95
C GLN A 271 -5.42 9.08 12.86
N TRP A 272 -6.73 9.16 12.61
CA TRP A 272 -7.66 9.95 13.41
C TRP A 272 -8.01 9.26 14.72
N GLY A 273 -7.85 7.94 14.83
CA GLY A 273 -7.95 7.23 16.10
C GLY A 273 -6.87 7.70 17.09
N THR A 274 -5.61 7.77 16.65
CA THR A 274 -4.50 8.18 17.52
C THR A 274 -4.37 9.70 17.67
N VAL A 275 -4.50 10.46 16.57
CA VAL A 275 -4.50 11.94 16.62
C VAL A 275 -5.74 12.47 17.34
N GLY A 276 -6.90 11.89 17.04
CA GLY A 276 -8.15 12.25 17.70
C GLY A 276 -8.14 11.92 19.18
N ALA A 277 -7.55 10.79 19.59
CA ALA A 277 -7.33 10.50 21.01
C ALA A 277 -6.45 11.57 21.69
N ALA A 278 -5.30 11.90 21.09
CA ALA A 278 -4.42 12.95 21.64
C ALA A 278 -5.13 14.32 21.71
N PHE A 279 -5.93 14.64 20.68
CA PHE A 279 -6.77 15.84 20.66
C PHE A 279 -7.82 15.82 21.78
N ILE A 280 -8.62 14.76 21.91
CA ILE A 280 -9.69 14.63 22.91
C ILE A 280 -9.13 14.78 24.32
N VAL A 281 -8.03 14.10 24.63
CA VAL A 281 -7.39 14.16 25.94
C VAL A 281 -7.03 15.60 26.28
N VAL A 282 -6.39 16.33 25.38
CA VAL A 282 -5.98 17.72 25.63
C VAL A 282 -7.16 18.70 25.59
N TYR A 283 -8.12 18.48 24.69
CA TYR A 283 -9.28 19.36 24.51
C TYR A 283 -10.19 19.38 25.74
N TYR A 284 -10.24 18.26 26.48
CA TYR A 284 -11.02 18.13 27.71
C TYR A 284 -10.19 18.26 29.01
N THR A 285 -8.89 18.54 28.92
CA THR A 285 -8.04 18.84 30.10
C THR A 285 -7.94 20.37 30.29
N PRO A 286 -8.25 20.88 31.49
CA PRO A 286 -9.43 21.70 31.77
C PRO A 286 -9.46 23.08 31.06
N THR A 287 -10.66 23.55 30.73
CA THR A 287 -11.11 24.95 31.00
C THR A 287 -12.63 24.95 31.29
N THR A 288 -12.99 24.81 32.57
CA THR A 288 -14.28 24.82 33.33
C THR A 288 -15.43 23.87 32.94
N GLY A 289 -15.92 23.12 33.93
CA GLY A 289 -17.12 22.31 33.85
C GLY A 289 -18.46 23.07 33.71
N GLU A 290 -19.43 22.39 33.13
CA GLU A 290 -20.55 21.88 33.91
C GLU A 290 -21.03 20.55 33.32
N GLN A 291 -21.42 19.70 34.26
CA GLN A 291 -21.98 18.36 34.20
C GLN A 291 -22.91 18.05 33.01
N TYR A 292 -22.53 17.06 32.18
CA TYR A 292 -23.50 16.07 31.66
C TYR A 292 -22.85 14.69 31.51
N SER A 293 -23.48 13.72 32.17
CA SER A 293 -23.18 12.29 32.13
C SER A 293 -23.22 11.80 30.66
N PHE A 294 -22.05 11.56 30.07
CA PHE A 294 -21.92 11.00 28.73
C PHE A 294 -22.14 9.49 28.82
N THR A 295 -23.42 9.10 28.87
CA THR A 295 -23.82 7.71 28.64
C THR A 295 -23.49 7.40 27.19
N PHE A 296 -22.53 6.49 27.01
CA PHE A 296 -22.09 5.93 25.73
C PHE A 296 -23.26 5.18 25.09
N LEU A 297 -24.12 5.90 24.36
CA LEU A 297 -25.11 5.30 23.48
C LEU A 297 -24.87 5.81 22.06
N LEU A 298 -24.46 4.87 21.20
CA LEU A 298 -24.59 4.98 19.77
C LEU A 298 -26.02 5.41 19.41
N LEU A 299 -26.13 6.30 18.43
CA LEU A 299 -27.32 6.81 17.74
C LEU A 299 -27.97 8.08 18.33
N VAL A 300 -27.83 9.15 17.54
CA VAL A 300 -28.80 10.23 17.29
C VAL A 300 -29.69 10.62 18.49
N ASN A 301 -29.36 11.74 19.14
CA ASN A 301 -30.37 12.76 19.37
C ASN A 301 -29.76 14.14 19.67
N THR A 302 -30.13 15.08 18.81
CA THR A 302 -30.00 16.52 18.99
C THR A 302 -31.11 17.00 19.91
N GLU A 303 -30.78 17.55 21.08
CA GLU A 303 -31.48 18.70 21.69
C GLU A 303 -30.78 19.11 23.00
N GLY A 304 -30.51 20.42 23.15
CA GLY A 304 -29.96 21.00 24.37
C GLY A 304 -28.59 21.68 24.22
N LEU A 305 -28.54 22.78 23.45
CA LEU A 305 -27.41 23.73 23.47
C LEU A 305 -27.40 24.50 24.81
N THR A 306 -26.67 23.98 25.80
CA THR A 306 -26.09 24.80 26.87
C THR A 306 -24.60 24.93 26.61
N HIS A 307 -24.09 26.17 26.72
CA HIS A 307 -22.76 26.61 26.33
C HIS A 307 -21.64 25.68 26.87
N ARG A 308 -21.18 24.74 26.02
CA ARG A 308 -20.10 23.79 26.36
C ARG A 308 -18.76 24.51 26.42
N SER A 309 -18.20 24.59 27.62
CA SER A 309 -16.86 25.07 27.92
C SER A 309 -15.81 24.01 27.54
N ALA A 310 -15.51 23.92 26.25
CA ALA A 310 -14.35 23.20 25.74
C ALA A 310 -13.66 24.05 24.64
N GLY A 311 -12.34 24.23 24.75
CA GLY A 311 -11.61 25.28 24.05
C GLY A 311 -10.41 24.77 23.28
N LEU A 312 -10.19 25.33 22.08
CA LEU A 312 -9.01 25.02 21.27
C LEU A 312 -7.80 25.78 21.85
N GLY A 313 -6.97 25.08 22.63
CA GLY A 313 -5.65 25.56 23.09
C GLY A 313 -4.54 25.29 22.07
N CYS A 314 -3.34 25.83 22.28
CA CYS A 314 -2.19 25.64 21.37
C CYS A 314 -1.91 24.15 21.10
N ARG A 315 -1.92 23.31 22.14
CA ARG A 315 -1.65 21.87 22.05
C ARG A 315 -2.68 21.16 21.17
N SER A 316 -3.97 21.31 21.49
CA SER A 316 -5.07 20.69 20.74
C SER A 316 -5.11 21.16 19.27
N ALA A 317 -4.90 22.45 19.02
CA ALA A 317 -4.80 23.01 17.67
C ALA A 317 -3.63 22.43 16.89
N SER A 318 -2.50 22.18 17.56
CA SER A 318 -1.30 21.64 16.93
C SER A 318 -1.49 20.19 16.48
N TYR A 319 -2.15 19.35 17.30
CA TYR A 319 -2.52 17.98 16.91
C TYR A 319 -3.54 17.96 15.77
N LEU A 320 -4.54 18.85 15.81
CA LEU A 320 -5.54 18.97 14.75
C LEU A 320 -4.90 19.39 13.43
N LEU A 321 -3.99 20.37 13.46
CA LEU A 321 -3.20 20.78 12.30
C LEU A 321 -2.38 19.61 11.73
N PHE A 322 -1.71 18.83 12.59
CA PHE A 322 -0.99 17.64 12.17
C PHE A 322 -1.88 16.62 11.46
N GLY A 323 -3.05 16.31 12.04
CA GLY A 323 -4.03 15.38 11.44
C GLY A 323 -4.58 15.86 10.10
N ALA A 324 -4.90 17.16 10.01
CA ALA A 324 -5.40 17.78 8.79
C ALA A 324 -4.35 17.78 7.67
N LEU A 325 -3.12 18.20 7.95
CA LEU A 325 -2.02 18.19 6.97
C LEU A 325 -1.70 16.77 6.50
N SER A 326 -1.68 15.77 7.39
CA SER A 326 -1.52 14.36 7.01
C SER A 326 -2.62 13.89 6.04
N THR A 327 -3.86 14.29 6.32
CA THR A 327 -5.02 13.97 5.45
C THR A 327 -4.89 14.63 4.08
N ILE A 328 -4.46 15.89 4.02
CA ILE A 328 -4.21 16.62 2.76
C ILE A 328 -3.10 15.93 1.95
N VAL A 329 -1.98 15.58 2.59
CA VAL A 329 -0.87 14.86 1.93
C VAL A 329 -1.37 13.57 1.28
N TRP A 330 -2.17 12.78 1.99
CA TRP A 330 -2.73 11.54 1.46
C TRP A 330 -3.56 11.77 0.19
N HIS A 331 -4.48 12.74 0.21
CA HIS A 331 -5.32 13.07 -0.94
C HIS A 331 -4.48 13.53 -2.14
N LEU A 332 -3.51 14.42 -1.91
CA LEU A 332 -2.62 14.92 -2.97
C LEU A 332 -1.82 13.79 -3.64
N LEU A 333 -1.30 12.84 -2.84
CA LEU A 333 -0.56 11.68 -3.36
C LEU A 333 -1.47 10.68 -4.10
N LEU A 334 -2.68 10.43 -3.58
CA LEU A 334 -3.65 9.56 -4.25
C LEU A 334 -4.07 10.13 -5.60
N ILE A 335 -4.47 11.40 -5.66
CA ILE A 335 -4.87 12.07 -6.90
C ILE A 335 -3.70 12.07 -7.89
N SER A 336 -2.48 12.35 -7.43
CA SER A 336 -1.29 12.27 -8.27
C SER A 336 -1.10 10.87 -8.87
N SER A 337 -1.24 9.80 -8.07
CA SER A 337 -1.15 8.41 -8.56
C SER A 337 -2.19 8.09 -9.63
N LEU A 338 -3.44 8.48 -9.39
CA LEU A 338 -4.54 8.29 -10.34
C LEU A 338 -4.27 9.02 -11.66
N LEU A 339 -3.77 10.27 -11.61
CA LEU A 339 -3.43 11.03 -12.81
C LEU A 339 -2.24 10.43 -13.57
N VAL A 340 -1.20 9.96 -12.87
CA VAL A 340 -0.07 9.26 -13.51
C VAL A 340 -0.56 8.02 -14.25
N HIS A 341 -1.41 7.21 -13.61
CA HIS A 341 -2.01 6.04 -14.23
C HIS A 341 -2.92 6.38 -15.42
N TYR A 342 -3.72 7.44 -15.30
CA TYR A 342 -4.56 7.93 -16.38
C TYR A 342 -3.71 8.34 -17.60
N VAL A 343 -2.62 9.08 -17.39
CA VAL A 343 -1.68 9.46 -18.47
C VAL A 343 -1.03 8.22 -19.08
N ALA A 344 -0.57 7.27 -18.25
CA ALA A 344 0.08 6.05 -18.72
C ALA A 344 -0.85 5.17 -19.57
N THR A 345 -2.11 5.01 -19.15
CA THR A 345 -3.11 4.16 -19.85
C THR A 345 -3.77 4.85 -21.05
N SER A 346 -3.74 6.17 -21.10
CA SER A 346 -4.34 6.95 -22.20
C SER A 346 -3.31 7.37 -23.25
N SER A 347 -2.02 7.16 -22.98
CA SER A 347 -0.96 7.45 -23.96
C SER A 347 -1.07 6.50 -25.16
N PRO A 348 -1.06 7.01 -26.41
CA PRO A 348 -1.18 6.19 -27.63
C PRO A 348 -0.05 5.17 -27.81
N SER A 349 1.07 5.29 -27.08
CA SER A 349 2.11 4.26 -27.03
C SER A 349 1.66 2.97 -26.31
N SER A 350 0.66 3.04 -25.42
CA SER A 350 0.06 1.84 -24.78
C SER A 350 -0.82 1.04 -25.74
N ALA A 351 -1.20 1.61 -26.89
CA ALA A 351 -1.93 0.92 -27.95
C ALA A 351 -1.00 0.25 -28.99
N TYR A 352 0.32 0.46 -28.88
CA TYR A 352 1.33 -0.14 -29.75
C TYR A 352 1.84 -1.51 -29.24
N THR A 353 1.08 -2.18 -28.38
CA THR A 353 1.25 -3.62 -28.07
C THR A 353 0.33 -4.50 -28.93
N GLY A 354 -0.18 -3.96 -30.03
CA GLY A 354 -0.83 -4.69 -31.11
C GLY A 354 0.14 -4.89 -32.27
N SER A 355 0.67 -6.11 -32.38
CA SER A 355 1.12 -6.75 -33.63
C SER A 355 1.60 -5.81 -34.75
N ARG A 356 2.87 -5.41 -34.73
CA ARG A 356 3.58 -5.06 -35.98
C ARG A 356 4.91 -5.77 -36.05
N LEU A 357 4.94 -6.78 -36.92
CA LEU A 357 6.14 -7.34 -37.52
C LEU A 357 6.96 -6.20 -38.16
N LEU A 358 8.26 -6.20 -37.84
CA LEU A 358 9.38 -5.59 -38.59
C LEU A 358 9.21 -4.12 -39.00
N ASN A 359 9.79 -3.21 -38.21
CA ASN A 359 10.84 -2.32 -38.73
C ASN A 359 11.54 -1.56 -37.59
N LEU A 360 12.85 -1.78 -37.51
CA LEU A 360 13.81 -0.95 -36.79
C LEU A 360 13.74 0.48 -37.33
N GLN A 361 13.11 1.39 -36.60
CA GLN A 361 13.42 2.80 -36.75
C GLN A 361 13.29 3.51 -35.41
N ARG A 362 14.45 3.73 -34.79
CA ARG A 362 14.69 4.62 -33.66
C ARG A 362 14.23 6.02 -34.06
N TYR A 363 12.98 6.37 -33.75
CA TYR A 363 12.42 7.70 -33.93
C TYR A 363 12.56 8.48 -32.63
N ASP A 364 13.66 9.24 -32.54
CA ASP A 364 13.91 10.23 -31.50
C ASP A 364 13.18 11.52 -31.90
N GLY A 365 11.87 11.54 -31.67
CA GLY A 365 10.99 12.67 -31.98
C GLY A 365 10.10 12.96 -30.78
N GLY A 366 10.23 14.17 -30.22
CA GLY A 366 9.54 14.59 -29.01
C GLY A 366 8.06 14.21 -29.02
N ARG A 367 7.63 13.40 -28.05
CA ARG A 367 6.24 12.98 -27.88
C ARG A 367 5.35 14.21 -27.66
N SER A 368 4.68 14.69 -28.69
CA SER A 368 3.60 15.67 -28.58
C SER A 368 2.38 14.98 -27.98
N TYR A 369 2.23 15.07 -26.65
CA TYR A 369 1.03 14.63 -25.95
C TYR A 369 -0.16 15.55 -26.32
N PRO A 370 -1.38 15.02 -26.46
CA PRO A 370 -2.56 15.85 -26.56
C PRO A 370 -2.68 16.73 -25.31
N LEU A 371 -3.18 17.97 -25.47
CA LEU A 371 -3.22 19.00 -24.42
C LEU A 371 -3.75 18.48 -23.08
N ARG A 372 -4.81 17.65 -23.09
CA ARG A 372 -5.41 17.05 -21.88
C ARG A 372 -4.43 16.16 -21.11
N LEU A 373 -3.65 15.33 -21.81
CA LEU A 373 -2.65 14.45 -21.18
C LEU A 373 -1.45 15.26 -20.68
N SER A 374 -1.06 16.31 -21.42
CA SER A 374 -0.01 17.22 -20.97
C SER A 374 -0.40 17.95 -19.67
N ILE A 375 -1.63 18.48 -19.59
CA ILE A 375 -2.14 19.12 -18.36
C ILE A 375 -2.19 18.12 -17.21
N ALA A 376 -2.75 16.93 -17.43
CA ALA A 376 -2.82 15.89 -16.40
C ALA A 376 -1.42 15.48 -15.89
N ARG A 377 -0.44 15.37 -16.78
CA ARG A 377 0.97 15.10 -16.45
C ARG A 377 1.56 16.19 -15.56
N HIS A 378 1.45 17.46 -15.95
CA HIS A 378 1.99 18.59 -15.16
C HIS A 378 1.29 18.71 -13.81
N PHE A 379 -0.03 18.55 -13.80
CA PHE A 379 -0.82 18.61 -12.57
C PHE A 379 -0.45 17.47 -11.61
N ALA A 380 -0.28 16.24 -12.11
CA ALA A 380 0.20 15.12 -11.31
C ALA A 380 1.57 15.39 -10.68
N ILE A 381 2.49 15.98 -11.45
CA ILE A 381 3.84 16.34 -10.99
C ILE A 381 3.79 17.45 -9.93
N PHE A 382 2.91 18.44 -10.11
CA PHE A 382 2.71 19.51 -9.15
C PHE A 382 2.15 18.96 -7.82
N LEU A 383 1.07 18.18 -7.87
CA LEU A 383 0.42 17.62 -6.67
C LEU A 383 1.37 16.80 -5.82
N ARG A 384 2.18 15.91 -6.41
CA ARG A 384 3.15 15.12 -5.63
C ARG A 384 4.27 15.96 -5.03
N ARG A 385 4.74 17.02 -5.71
CA ARG A 385 5.79 17.90 -5.19
C ARG A 385 5.25 18.70 -4.00
N LEU A 386 4.04 19.23 -4.15
CA LEU A 386 3.32 19.90 -3.07
C LEU A 386 3.09 18.94 -1.90
N ALA A 387 2.63 17.72 -2.15
CA ALA A 387 2.40 16.72 -1.11
C ALA A 387 3.65 16.40 -0.30
N LYS A 388 4.80 16.21 -0.97
CA LYS A 388 6.08 15.96 -0.29
C LYS A 388 6.54 17.16 0.52
N LEU A 389 6.37 18.37 -0.02
CA LEU A 389 6.69 19.61 0.70
C LEU A 389 5.83 19.75 1.97
N VAL A 390 4.51 19.55 1.86
CA VAL A 390 3.59 19.58 3.01
C VAL A 390 3.93 18.46 4.00
N ALA A 391 4.26 17.26 3.52
CA ALA A 391 4.67 16.15 4.38
C ALA A 391 5.95 16.46 5.16
N THR A 392 6.95 17.09 4.54
CA THR A 392 8.17 17.53 5.22
C THR A 392 7.85 18.55 6.31
N PHE A 393 7.05 19.57 6.00
CA PHE A 393 6.64 20.55 7.01
C PHE A 393 5.83 19.91 8.14
N ASN A 394 4.92 18.98 7.82
CA ASN A 394 4.13 18.28 8.82
C ASN A 394 4.99 17.37 9.72
N ALA A 395 6.03 16.74 9.17
CA ALA A 395 7.00 15.96 9.91
C ALA A 395 7.86 16.84 10.84
N LEU A 396 8.30 18.01 10.36
CA LEU A 396 8.98 18.99 11.22
C LEU A 396 8.05 19.52 12.32
N TRP A 397 6.78 19.74 11.99
CA TRP A 397 5.77 20.21 12.93
C TRP A 397 5.53 19.21 14.07
N ILE A 398 5.35 17.92 13.78
CA ILE A 398 5.11 16.92 14.83
C ILE A 398 6.30 16.76 15.77
N LEU A 399 7.54 16.89 15.25
CA LEU A 399 8.75 16.91 16.06
C LEU A 399 8.84 18.18 16.92
N ALA A 400 8.50 19.34 16.35
CA ALA A 400 8.46 20.61 17.07
C ALA A 400 7.44 20.57 18.21
N ILE A 401 6.24 19.98 17.99
CA ILE A 401 5.26 19.77 19.06
C ILE A 401 5.86 18.97 20.22
N CYS A 402 6.56 17.86 19.92
CA CYS A 402 7.19 17.05 20.96
C CYS A 402 8.24 17.86 21.74
N LEU A 403 9.09 18.62 21.06
CA LEU A 403 10.10 19.48 21.71
C LEU A 403 9.47 20.57 22.56
N PHE A 404 8.42 21.23 22.06
CA PHE A 404 7.68 22.26 22.79
C PHE A 404 6.97 21.70 24.02
N GLN A 405 6.52 20.46 23.95
CA GLN A 405 5.88 19.77 25.06
C GLN A 405 6.87 19.41 26.16
N PHE A 406 8.05 18.87 25.82
CA PHE A 406 9.10 18.59 26.81
C PHE A 406 9.81 19.85 27.33
N GLY A 407 9.79 20.93 26.54
CA GLY A 407 10.37 22.22 26.92
C GLY A 407 9.42 23.14 27.67
N ASN A 408 8.23 22.68 28.06
CA ASN A 408 7.17 23.48 28.71
C ASN A 408 6.78 24.75 27.93
N PHE A 409 7.02 24.79 26.62
CA PHE A 409 6.69 25.94 25.76
C PHE A 409 5.18 26.20 25.74
N PHE A 410 4.38 25.12 25.83
CA PHE A 410 2.94 25.22 25.89
C PHE A 410 2.42 25.64 27.28
N ASP A 411 3.24 25.63 28.33
CA ASP A 411 2.85 26.04 29.69
C ASP A 411 2.93 27.55 29.87
N THR A 412 2.32 28.28 28.95
CA THR A 412 2.16 29.73 29.02
C THR A 412 0.69 30.07 29.19
N CYS A 413 0.40 31.20 29.84
CA CYS A 413 -0.98 31.68 29.98
C CYS A 413 -1.69 31.81 28.63
N TYR A 414 -0.96 32.15 27.55
CA TYR A 414 -1.52 32.21 26.21
C TYR A 414 -1.96 30.83 25.70
N CYS A 415 -1.11 29.82 25.82
CA CYS A 415 -1.41 28.50 25.29
C CYS A 415 -2.40 27.70 26.13
N ASN A 416 -2.44 27.93 27.45
CA ASN A 416 -3.38 27.31 28.37
C ASN A 416 -4.77 27.98 28.38
N SER A 417 -4.90 29.23 27.92
CA SER A 417 -6.17 29.96 28.00
C SER A 417 -7.18 29.66 26.88
N SER A 418 -6.97 28.60 26.08
CA SER A 418 -7.89 28.20 25.00
C SER A 418 -8.19 29.32 23.98
N VAL A 419 -7.20 30.18 23.72
CA VAL A 419 -7.34 31.42 22.92
C VAL A 419 -7.85 31.16 21.50
N PHE A 420 -7.44 30.07 20.84
CA PHE A 420 -7.88 29.80 19.47
C PHE A 420 -9.38 29.47 19.38
N GLY A 421 -9.95 28.86 20.42
CA GLY A 421 -11.39 28.57 20.45
C GLY A 421 -12.23 29.73 20.99
N ARG A 422 -11.73 30.44 22.01
CA ARG A 422 -12.52 31.42 22.79
C ARG A 422 -12.23 32.88 22.44
N GLY A 423 -11.14 33.17 21.73
CA GLY A 423 -10.72 34.52 21.39
C GLY A 423 -10.63 35.42 22.63
N ARG A 424 -11.44 36.48 22.65
CA ARG A 424 -11.48 37.45 23.78
C ARG A 424 -12.06 36.87 25.08
N GLY A 425 -12.80 35.75 25.02
CA GLY A 425 -13.37 35.08 26.19
C GLY A 425 -12.49 33.98 26.77
N ALA A 426 -11.21 33.95 26.40
CA ALA A 426 -10.19 33.03 26.89
C ALA A 426 -9.95 33.22 28.40
N TYR A 427 -9.84 32.12 29.16
CA TYR A 427 -9.45 32.14 30.56
C TYR A 427 -8.53 30.96 30.86
N ASN A 428 -7.74 31.07 31.92
CA ASN A 428 -6.86 30.01 32.40
C ASN A 428 -7.46 29.39 33.67
N VAL A 429 -7.34 28.08 33.84
CA VAL A 429 -7.73 27.39 35.08
C VAL A 429 -6.54 27.36 36.02
N ILE A 430 -6.74 27.89 37.24
CA ILE A 430 -5.69 27.98 38.27
C ILE A 430 -5.82 26.84 39.28
N GLU A 431 -7.04 26.42 39.59
CA GLU A 431 -7.34 25.33 40.52
C GLU A 431 -8.38 24.39 39.88
N LEU A 432 -8.10 23.08 39.94
CA LEU A 432 -9.00 22.04 39.48
C LEU A 432 -10.06 21.77 40.55
N VAL A 433 -11.34 21.80 40.19
CA VAL A 433 -12.43 21.46 41.10
C VAL A 433 -12.82 20.00 40.90
N ALA A 434 -13.37 19.34 41.93
CA ALA A 434 -13.79 17.93 41.86
C ALA A 434 -14.75 17.62 40.69
N SER A 435 -15.53 18.61 40.22
CA SER A 435 -16.39 18.51 39.05
C SER A 435 -15.64 18.36 37.71
N ASP A 436 -14.40 18.83 37.63
CA ASP A 436 -13.58 18.77 36.40
C ASP A 436 -12.91 17.40 36.21
N VAL A 437 -12.75 16.63 37.30
CA VAL A 437 -12.05 15.33 37.30
C VAL A 437 -12.81 14.27 36.51
N GLY A 438 -14.14 14.22 36.62
CA GLY A 438 -14.97 13.23 35.92
C GLY A 438 -14.87 13.31 34.40
N PRO A 439 -15.10 14.49 33.79
CA PRO A 439 -14.91 14.71 32.36
C PRO A 439 -13.49 14.41 31.86
N MET A 440 -12.46 14.84 32.59
CA MET A 440 -11.06 14.53 32.25
C MET A 440 -10.79 13.03 32.23
N LYS A 441 -11.26 12.30 33.25
CA LYS A 441 -11.13 10.84 33.32
C LYS A 441 -11.86 10.16 32.16
N ASN A 442 -13.08 10.60 31.83
CA ASN A 442 -13.85 10.05 30.73
C ASN A 442 -13.19 10.31 29.37
N ALA A 443 -12.65 11.52 29.16
CA ALA A 443 -11.91 11.86 27.95
C ALA A 443 -10.62 11.04 27.81
N TRP A 444 -9.91 10.81 28.92
CA TRP A 444 -8.75 9.95 28.97
C TRP A 444 -9.09 8.49 28.63
N VAL A 445 -10.10 7.91 29.29
CA VAL A 445 -10.61 6.55 28.99
C VAL A 445 -11.00 6.43 27.52
N GLY A 446 -11.75 7.42 27.01
CA GLY A 446 -12.16 7.48 25.61
C GLY A 446 -10.97 7.55 24.66
N GLY A 447 -9.97 8.37 24.96
CA GLY A 447 -8.73 8.48 24.18
C GLY A 447 -7.94 7.18 24.14
N VAL A 448 -7.74 6.52 25.28
CA VAL A 448 -7.06 5.22 25.36
C VAL A 448 -7.80 4.14 24.57
N CYS A 449 -9.13 4.06 24.73
CA CYS A 449 -9.95 3.09 23.99
C CYS A 449 -9.92 3.35 22.48
N LEU A 450 -9.95 4.62 22.06
CA LEU A 450 -9.92 5.00 20.65
C LEU A 450 -8.56 4.69 20.02
N ALA A 451 -7.45 5.12 20.64
CA ALA A 451 -6.11 4.90 20.10
C ALA A 451 -5.72 3.40 20.13
N GLY A 452 -5.95 2.73 21.27
CA GLY A 452 -5.68 1.30 21.42
C GLY A 452 -6.58 0.44 20.55
N GLY A 453 -7.87 0.75 20.48
CA GLY A 453 -8.84 0.02 19.67
C GLY A 453 -8.55 0.10 18.18
N THR A 454 -8.26 1.30 17.66
CA THR A 454 -7.94 1.46 16.23
C THR A 454 -6.60 0.81 15.86
N ALA A 455 -5.59 0.87 16.74
CA ALA A 455 -4.33 0.15 16.56
C ALA A 455 -4.52 -1.37 16.55
N PHE A 456 -5.31 -1.91 17.49
CA PHE A 456 -5.63 -3.34 17.56
C PHE A 456 -6.39 -3.81 16.31
N LEU A 457 -7.42 -3.08 15.90
CA LEU A 457 -8.19 -3.39 14.69
C LEU A 457 -7.31 -3.39 13.44
N PHE A 458 -6.39 -2.43 13.32
CA PHE A 458 -5.45 -2.37 12.21
C PHE A 458 -4.53 -3.60 12.18
N VAL A 459 -3.90 -3.95 13.31
CA VAL A 459 -3.05 -5.15 13.41
C VAL A 459 -3.85 -6.42 13.13
N GLY A 460 -5.05 -6.53 13.67
CA GLY A 460 -5.95 -7.66 13.42
C GLY A 460 -6.28 -7.82 11.94
N PHE A 461 -6.64 -6.72 11.26
CA PHE A 461 -6.89 -6.72 9.83
C PHE A 461 -5.65 -7.19 9.05
N VAL A 462 -4.48 -6.61 9.34
CA VAL A 462 -3.24 -6.97 8.63
C VAL A 462 -2.93 -8.46 8.80
N ASN A 463 -3.07 -9.03 10.00
CA ASN A 463 -2.83 -10.47 10.22
C ASN A 463 -3.84 -11.37 9.50
N VAL A 464 -5.11 -10.96 9.39
CA VAL A 464 -6.14 -11.74 8.69
C VAL A 464 -5.92 -11.73 7.17
N PHE A 465 -5.44 -10.62 6.61
CA PHE A 465 -5.38 -10.42 5.16
C PHE A 465 -3.98 -10.63 4.52
N ILE A 466 -2.90 -10.77 5.30
CA ILE A 466 -1.54 -10.98 4.76
C ILE A 466 -1.31 -12.40 4.19
N GLU A 467 -2.07 -13.40 4.64
CA GLU A 467 -1.97 -14.79 4.15
C GLU A 467 -3.29 -15.25 3.53
N PRO A 468 -3.45 -15.16 2.20
CA PRO A 468 -4.57 -15.82 1.54
C PRO A 468 -4.44 -17.35 1.72
N THR A 469 -5.55 -17.99 2.09
CA THR A 469 -5.68 -19.44 2.32
C THR A 469 -5.10 -20.31 1.19
N THR A 470 -5.04 -19.80 -0.03
CA THR A 470 -4.44 -20.46 -1.21
C THR A 470 -2.94 -20.73 -1.05
N SER A 471 -2.20 -19.83 -0.38
CA SER A 471 -0.76 -20.01 -0.10
C SER A 471 -0.51 -21.13 0.91
N ARG A 472 -1.46 -21.39 1.81
CA ARG A 472 -1.39 -22.49 2.79
C ARG A 472 -1.58 -23.84 2.11
N LYS A 473 -2.53 -23.95 1.17
CA LYS A 473 -2.78 -25.17 0.37
C LYS A 473 -1.64 -25.52 -0.59
N LEU A 474 -1.08 -24.49 -1.27
CA LEU A 474 0.13 -24.63 -2.10
C LEU A 474 1.32 -25.18 -1.30
N ARG A 475 1.45 -24.78 -0.02
CA ARG A 475 2.57 -25.12 0.85
C ARG A 475 2.38 -26.44 1.61
N SER A 476 1.14 -26.88 1.83
CA SER A 476 0.83 -28.18 2.44
C SER A 476 0.96 -29.34 1.45
N GLY A 477 1.14 -29.07 0.16
CA GLY A 477 1.17 -30.11 -0.87
C GLY A 477 -0.17 -30.84 -1.00
N GLU A 478 -1.26 -30.25 -0.47
CA GLU A 478 -2.61 -30.76 -0.65
C GLU A 478 -3.08 -30.39 -2.07
N TYR A 479 -2.71 -31.24 -3.03
CA TYR A 479 -3.26 -31.27 -4.37
C TYR A 479 -3.85 -32.63 -4.69
#